data_AF-A0A832J199-F1
#
_entry.id   AF-A0A832J199-F1
#
_cell.length_a   1.000
_cell.length_b   1.000
_cell.length_c   1.000
_cell.angle_alpha   90.00
_cell.angle_beta   90.00
_cell.angle_gamma   90.00
#
_symmetry.space_group_name_H-M   'P 1'
#
loop_
_entity.id
_entity.type
_entity.pdbx_description
1 polymer ?
#
loop_
_entity_poly.entity_id
_entity_poly.type
_entity_poly.pdbx_seq_one_letter_code
_entity_poly.pdbx_strand_id
1 'polypeptide(L)' 'MIKLRPMMPQEYAGYLAYFLPDYALEITANYDLSPADALARAKGEIAADLPDGV' A
#
# COMPACT_ATOMS: atom_id res chain seq x y z
N MET A 1 27.14 -9.53 1.76
CA MET A 1 26.03 -8.73 2.34
C MET A 1 25.26 -8.10 1.21
N ILE A 2 23.93 -8.22 1.22
CA ILE A 2 23.06 -7.53 0.26
C ILE A 2 22.89 -6.08 0.74
N LYS A 3 23.08 -5.11 -0.15
CA LYS A 3 22.77 -3.70 0.10
C LYS A 3 21.49 -3.35 -0.67
N LEU A 4 20.51 -2.82 0.04
CA LEU A 4 19.31 -2.27 -0.58
C LEU A 4 19.63 -0.85 -1.05
N ARG A 5 19.09 -0.50 -2.23
CA ARG A 5 19.08 0.87 -2.71
C ARG A 5 17.70 1.51 -2.41
N PRO A 6 17.61 2.85 -2.38
CA PRO A 6 16.33 3.54 -2.36
C PRO A 6 15.44 3.11 -3.54
N MET A 7 14.13 3.08 -3.30
CA MET A 7 13.12 2.82 -4.32
C MET A 7 12.97 4.06 -5.20
N MET A 8 12.91 3.87 -6.52
CA MET A 8 12.67 4.99 -7.43
C MET A 8 11.17 5.36 -7.43
N PRO A 9 10.80 6.62 -7.77
CA PRO A 9 9.40 7.03 -7.79
C PRO A 9 8.49 6.14 -8.66
N GLN A 10 9.01 5.64 -9.79
CA GLN A 10 8.29 4.75 -10.70
C GLN A 10 8.07 3.36 -10.12
N GLU A 11 9.03 2.90 -9.31
CA GLU A 11 8.95 1.60 -8.62
C GLU A 11 7.99 1.68 -7.44
N TYR A 12 7.92 2.83 -6.76
CA TYR A 12 6.93 3.08 -5.73
C TYR A 12 5.51 3.07 -6.30
N ALA A 13 5.28 3.74 -7.42
CA ALA A 13 3.99 3.67 -8.11
C ALA A 13 3.61 2.23 -8.50
N GLY A 14 4.58 1.45 -8.99
CA GLY A 14 4.38 0.03 -9.31
C GLY A 14 4.09 -0.82 -8.06
N TYR A 15 4.80 -0.57 -6.96
CA TYR A 15 4.57 -1.21 -5.68
C TYR A 15 3.15 -0.94 -5.16
N LEU A 16 2.70 0.30 -5.17
CA LEU A 16 1.33 0.65 -4.74
C LEU A 16 0.27 -0.03 -5.60
N ALA A 17 0.47 -0.09 -6.92
CA ALA A 17 -0.47 -0.74 -7.84
C ALA A 17 -0.57 -2.26 -7.59
N TYR A 18 0.52 -2.89 -7.17
CA TYR A 18 0.57 -4.30 -6.80
C TYR A 18 -0.01 -4.55 -5.40
N PHE A 19 0.38 -3.75 -4.42
CA PHE A 19 0.11 -3.99 -3.00
C PHE A 19 -1.29 -3.57 -2.54
N LEU A 20 -1.78 -2.40 -2.98
CA LEU A 20 -3.04 -1.84 -2.46
C LEU A 20 -4.28 -2.72 -2.70
N PRO A 21 -4.44 -3.42 -3.85
CA PRO A 21 -5.59 -4.29 -4.06
C PRO A 21 -5.64 -5.45 -3.06
N ASP A 22 -4.52 -6.14 -2.87
CA ASP A 22 -4.42 -7.28 -1.96
C ASP A 22 -4.62 -6.83 -0.51
N TYR A 23 -4.01 -5.70 -0.13
CA TYR A 23 -4.17 -5.17 1.20
C TYR A 23 -5.62 -4.71 1.48
N ALA A 24 -6.29 -4.11 0.50
CA ALA A 24 -7.71 -3.76 0.62
C ALA A 24 -8.59 -5.01 0.80
N LEU A 25 -8.27 -6.14 0.13
CA LEU A 25 -8.99 -7.40 0.34
C LEU A 25 -8.82 -7.92 1.76
N GLU A 26 -7.61 -7.84 2.32
CA GLU A 26 -7.37 -8.21 3.72
C GLU A 26 -8.16 -7.31 4.69
N ILE A 27 -8.22 -6.00 4.42
CA ILE A 27 -8.99 -5.06 5.22
C ILE A 27 -10.49 -5.40 5.17
N THR A 28 -11.04 -5.66 3.99
CA THR A 28 -12.45 -6.10 3.86
C THR A 28 -12.69 -7.38 4.65
N ALA A 29 -11.81 -8.38 4.53
CA ALA A 29 -11.97 -9.66 5.22
C ALA A 29 -11.89 -9.55 6.76
N ASN A 30 -11.07 -8.64 7.28
CA ASN A 30 -10.81 -8.53 8.72
C ASN A 30 -11.69 -7.50 9.44
N TYR A 31 -12.19 -6.49 8.73
CA TYR A 31 -12.91 -5.36 9.34
C TYR A 31 -14.34 -5.19 8.81
N ASP A 32 -14.82 -6.08 7.95
CA ASP A 32 -16.16 -6.05 7.34
C ASP A 32 -16.46 -4.70 6.65
N LEU A 33 -15.43 -4.10 6.06
CA LEU A 33 -15.54 -2.85 5.31
C LEU A 33 -15.91 -3.11 3.86
N SER A 34 -16.67 -2.18 3.27
CA SER A 34 -16.92 -2.20 1.84
C SER A 34 -15.59 -2.15 1.06
N PRO A 35 -15.49 -2.75 -0.13
CA PRO A 35 -14.26 -2.70 -0.91
C PRO A 35 -13.74 -1.29 -1.19
N ALA A 36 -14.65 -0.31 -1.32
CA ALA A 36 -14.30 1.09 -1.52
C ALA A 36 -13.68 1.71 -0.26
N ASP A 37 -14.28 1.45 0.91
CA ASP A 37 -13.79 1.95 2.19
C ASP A 37 -12.47 1.29 2.59
N ALA A 38 -12.34 -0.01 2.31
CA ALA A 38 -11.10 -0.76 2.51
C ALA A 38 -9.95 -0.22 1.65
N LEU A 39 -10.22 0.11 0.38
CA LEU A 39 -9.22 0.73 -0.50
C LEU A 39 -8.84 2.14 -0.04
N ALA A 40 -9.81 2.94 0.41
CA ALA A 40 -9.54 4.27 0.96
C ALA A 40 -8.67 4.19 2.21
N ARG A 41 -8.97 3.24 3.10
CA ARG A 41 -8.18 2.95 4.30
C ARG A 41 -6.77 2.48 3.96
N ALA A 42 -6.62 1.52 3.06
CA ALA A 42 -5.32 1.02 2.61
C ALA A 42 -4.40 2.15 2.09
N LYS A 43 -4.97 3.07 1.29
CA LYS A 43 -4.24 4.26 0.81
C LYS A 43 -3.82 5.19 1.94
N GLY A 44 -4.71 5.40 2.93
CA GLY A 44 -4.43 6.25 4.08
C GLY A 44 -3.35 5.68 4.99
N GLU A 45 -3.41 4.39 5.29
CA GLU A 45 -2.41 3.69 6.11
C GLU A 45 -1.04 3.69 5.42
N ILE A 46 -0.98 3.36 4.13
CA ILE A 46 0.29 3.41 3.38
C ILE A 46 0.87 4.82 3.29
N ALA A 47 0.04 5.86 3.13
CA ALA A 47 0.53 7.23 3.15
C ALA A 47 1.09 7.65 4.53
N ALA A 48 0.60 7.05 5.61
CA ALA A 48 1.08 7.32 6.97
C ALA A 48 2.32 6.50 7.33
N ASP A 49 2.38 5.24 6.90
CA ASP A 49 3.46 4.29 7.22
C ASP A 49 4.67 4.43 6.28
N LEU A 50 4.45 4.90 5.05
CA LEU A 50 5.46 5.18 4.04
C LEU A 50 5.34 6.63 3.53
N PRO A 51 5.52 7.64 4.40
CA PRO A 51 5.42 9.05 3.99
C PRO A 51 6.54 9.42 3.02
N ASP A 52 7.70 8.78 3.18
CA ASP A 52 8.89 8.93 2.33
C ASP A 52 8.94 7.84 1.27
N GLY A 53 7.80 7.50 0.64
CA GLY A 53 7.73 6.59 -0.52
C GLY A 53 8.57 7.01 -1.74
N VAL A 54 9.46 7.99 -1.57
CA VAL A 54 10.54 8.45 -2.44
C VAL A 54 11.72 8.90 -1.60
#